data_AF-A0A330HWC0-F1
#
_entry.id   AF-A0A330HWC0-F1
#
_cell.length_a   1.000
_cell.length_b   1.000
_cell.length_c   1.000
_cell.angle_alpha   90.00
_cell.angle_beta   90.00
_cell.angle_gamma   90.00
#
_symmetry.space_group_name_H-M   'P 1'
#
loop_
_entity.id
_entity.type
_entity.pdbx_description
1 polymer ?
#
loop_
_entity_poly.entity_id
_entity_poly.type
_entity_poly.pdbx_seq_one_letter_code
_entity_poly.pdbx_strand_id
1 'polypeptide(L)'
;MTIVTEVFRSRDKLGEVPVWDVEEQALYWVDIENKRLRRFDHATGAIREWQFPERIGSFALREKGGLVCAFESGLSFFDPETGKIDWIARPEAHIPTNRFNDGKCDRKGRFWAGTMDDNLKDHSASLYRLDPDLKVTRLEDGICISNSLVWSLDNRIFYFADTPDDAIYAYDYDHEAGTIANRRLFASTADQPGTPDGSTIDEHGYLWNAQWDGWRLVRYAPDGSIDRIVELPVQRPSSCMFGGPDLATLYVTTAIWDSSGADLERQPLAGSLLALDVGVRGVPEPRFAG
;
A
#
# COMPACT_ATOMS: atom_id res chain seq x y z
N MET A 1 -7.35 21.01 14.22
CA MET A 1 -5.99 20.57 13.83
C MET A 1 -5.92 19.09 14.17
N THR A 2 -5.67 18.22 13.18
CA THR A 2 -5.59 16.78 13.40
C THR A 2 -4.33 16.47 14.21
N ILE A 3 -4.46 15.73 15.31
CA ILE A 3 -3.32 15.35 16.14
C ILE A 3 -2.59 14.20 15.44
N VAL A 4 -1.29 14.38 15.20
CA VAL A 4 -0.41 13.34 14.65
C VAL A 4 0.39 12.74 15.79
N THR A 5 0.31 11.42 15.96
CA THR A 5 1.04 10.67 16.99
C THR A 5 2.11 9.80 16.33
N GLU A 6 3.34 9.87 16.82
CA GLU A 6 4.40 8.91 16.45
C GLU A 6 4.14 7.59 17.18
N VAL A 7 3.73 6.55 16.44
CA VAL A 7 3.50 5.20 17.01
C VAL A 7 4.83 4.51 17.24
N PHE A 8 5.70 4.56 16.23
CA PHE A 8 7.00 3.96 16.28
C PHE A 8 7.99 4.75 15.42
N ARG A 9 9.12 5.13 16.02
CA ARG A 9 10.23 5.77 15.31
C ARG A 9 11.05 4.72 14.56
N SER A 10 10.53 4.27 13.42
CA SER A 10 11.14 3.21 12.61
C SER A 10 12.37 3.65 11.82
N ARG A 11 12.43 4.93 11.42
CA ARG A 11 13.43 5.48 10.48
C ARG A 11 13.46 4.70 9.17
N ASP A 12 12.28 4.32 8.68
CA ASP A 12 12.11 3.55 7.47
C ASP A 12 12.67 4.30 6.28
N LYS A 13 13.56 3.63 5.53
CA LYS A 13 14.09 4.21 4.31
C LYS A 13 12.96 4.37 3.30
N LEU A 14 12.11 3.36 3.18
CA LEU A 14 10.85 3.43 2.45
C LEU A 14 9.80 2.60 3.19
N GLY A 15 9.16 3.22 4.19
CA GLY A 15 8.09 2.59 4.94
C GLY A 15 6.86 2.49 4.05
N GLU A 16 6.19 1.35 3.96
CA GLU A 16 5.16 1.10 2.96
C GLU A 16 4.16 0.01 3.36
N VAL A 17 3.05 -0.07 2.62
CA VAL A 17 2.02 -1.12 2.68
C VAL A 17 1.58 -1.43 4.13
N PRO A 18 0.98 -0.47 4.86
CA PRO A 18 0.38 -0.73 6.16
C PRO A 18 -0.85 -1.62 6.00
N VAL A 19 -0.90 -2.73 6.73
CA VAL A 19 -2.03 -3.67 6.77
C VAL A 19 -2.42 -3.91 8.21
N TRP A 20 -3.64 -3.48 8.57
CA TRP A 20 -4.21 -3.77 9.88
C TRP A 20 -4.96 -5.09 9.87
N ASP A 21 -4.60 -5.97 10.80
CA ASP A 21 -5.31 -7.22 11.01
C ASP A 21 -6.30 -7.12 12.17
N VAL A 22 -7.58 -7.33 11.87
CA VAL A 22 -8.66 -7.23 12.87
C VAL A 22 -8.62 -8.40 13.86
N GLU A 23 -8.20 -9.60 13.45
CA GLU A 23 -8.19 -10.76 14.33
C GLU A 23 -7.04 -10.68 15.35
N GLU A 24 -5.84 -10.32 14.88
CA GLU A 24 -4.65 -10.20 15.68
C GLU A 24 -4.54 -8.87 16.43
N GLN A 25 -5.34 -7.86 16.05
CA GLN A 25 -5.24 -6.49 16.57
C GLN A 25 -3.81 -5.94 16.42
N ALA A 26 -3.26 -6.06 15.22
CA ALA A 26 -1.89 -5.69 14.91
C ALA A 26 -1.78 -5.00 13.55
N LEU A 27 -0.82 -4.08 13.45
CA LEU A 27 -0.45 -3.44 12.19
C LEU A 27 0.82 -4.07 11.64
N TYR A 28 0.81 -4.47 10.38
CA TYR A 28 1.99 -4.87 9.63
C TYR A 28 2.39 -3.78 8.64
N TRP A 29 3.68 -3.62 8.36
CA TRP A 29 4.17 -2.74 7.28
C TRP A 29 5.59 -3.13 6.87
N VAL A 30 6.03 -2.71 5.70
CA VAL A 30 7.38 -2.98 5.19
C VAL A 30 8.28 -1.75 5.25
N ASP A 31 9.58 -1.98 5.37
CA ASP A 31 10.60 -1.04 4.91
C ASP A 31 11.26 -1.66 3.69
N ILE A 32 10.83 -1.22 2.50
CA ILE A 32 11.14 -1.87 1.22
C ILE A 32 12.65 -1.90 1.03
N GLU A 33 13.30 -0.74 1.13
CA GLU A 33 14.74 -0.57 0.85
C GLU A 33 15.63 -1.29 1.87
N ASN A 34 15.19 -1.39 3.14
CA ASN A 34 15.91 -2.17 4.14
C ASN A 34 15.47 -3.65 4.20
N LYS A 35 14.58 -4.09 3.30
CA LYS A 35 14.15 -5.49 3.14
C LYS A 35 13.54 -6.07 4.41
N ARG A 36 12.67 -5.30 5.08
CA ARG A 36 12.08 -5.68 6.36
C ARG A 36 10.56 -5.69 6.30
N LEU A 37 9.96 -6.62 7.03
CA LEU A 37 8.57 -6.56 7.47
C LEU A 37 8.55 -6.33 8.97
N ARG A 38 7.61 -5.52 9.44
CA ARG A 38 7.36 -5.29 10.86
C ARG A 38 5.91 -5.57 11.21
N ARG A 39 5.71 -5.90 12.49
CA ARG A 39 4.41 -6.03 13.14
C ARG A 39 4.43 -5.22 14.42
N PHE A 40 3.45 -4.33 14.55
CA PHE A 40 3.14 -3.57 15.77
C PHE A 40 1.91 -4.19 16.42
N ASP A 41 2.08 -4.66 17.66
CA ASP A 41 1.00 -5.16 18.49
C ASP A 41 0.29 -4.01 19.20
N HIS A 42 -1.01 -3.81 18.94
CA HIS A 42 -1.70 -2.64 19.44
C HIS A 42 -1.89 -2.62 20.96
N ALA A 43 -2.08 -3.80 21.57
CA ALA A 43 -2.34 -3.90 23.00
C ALA A 43 -1.07 -3.68 23.83
N THR A 44 0.07 -4.18 23.36
CA THR A 44 1.33 -4.17 24.12
C THR A 44 2.32 -3.10 23.64
N GLY A 45 2.13 -2.57 22.44
CA GLY A 45 3.09 -1.70 21.78
C GLY A 45 4.35 -2.43 21.28
N ALA A 46 4.37 -3.76 21.33
CA ALA A 46 5.53 -4.55 20.95
C ALA A 46 5.76 -4.53 19.43
N ILE A 47 7.03 -4.51 19.04
CA ILE A 47 7.46 -4.58 17.63
C ILE A 47 8.13 -5.93 17.39
N ARG A 48 7.67 -6.65 16.38
CA ARG A 48 8.38 -7.80 15.79
C ARG A 48 8.86 -7.41 14.40
N GLU A 49 10.05 -7.87 14.02
CA GLU A 49 10.68 -7.59 12.73
C GLU A 49 11.18 -8.88 12.09
N TRP A 50 11.05 -8.97 10.77
CA TRP A 50 11.64 -10.02 9.94
C TRP A 50 12.49 -9.37 8.86
N GLN A 51 13.71 -9.87 8.70
CA GLN A 51 14.67 -9.43 7.68
C GLN A 51 14.68 -10.41 6.52
N PHE A 52 14.59 -9.89 5.30
CA PHE A 52 14.55 -10.66 4.07
C PHE A 52 15.85 -10.54 3.25
N PRO A 53 16.13 -11.53 2.37
CA PRO A 53 17.28 -11.47 1.47
C PRO A 53 17.12 -10.43 0.36
N GLU A 54 15.88 -10.11 0.00
CA GLU A 54 15.53 -9.16 -1.07
C GLU A 54 14.37 -8.25 -0.65
N ARG A 55 14.15 -7.18 -1.42
CA ARG A 55 13.10 -6.20 -1.11
C ARG A 55 11.73 -6.85 -1.18
N ILE A 56 10.89 -6.56 -0.19
CA ILE A 56 9.47 -6.93 -0.17
C ILE A 56 8.69 -5.68 -0.55
N GLY A 57 8.03 -5.70 -1.70
CA GLY A 57 7.23 -4.57 -2.19
C GLY A 57 5.90 -4.47 -1.46
N SER A 58 5.18 -5.59 -1.39
CA SER A 58 3.86 -5.66 -0.75
C SER A 58 3.55 -7.06 -0.22
N PHE A 59 2.48 -7.17 0.56
CA PHE A 59 2.02 -8.42 1.14
C PHE A 59 0.53 -8.36 1.49
N ALA A 60 -0.05 -9.53 1.77
CA ALA A 60 -1.32 -9.65 2.46
C ALA A 60 -1.28 -10.82 3.44
N LEU A 61 -2.05 -10.72 4.52
CA LEU A 61 -2.26 -11.82 5.45
C LEU A 61 -3.13 -12.89 4.79
N ARG A 62 -2.92 -14.16 5.17
CA ARG A 62 -3.64 -15.30 4.60
C ARG A 62 -4.67 -15.86 5.55
N GLU A 63 -5.80 -16.31 5.00
CA GLU A 63 -6.84 -17.01 5.78
C GLU A 63 -6.30 -18.28 6.45
N LYS A 64 -5.32 -18.94 5.83
CA LYS A 64 -4.66 -20.16 6.34
C LYS A 64 -3.43 -19.87 7.21
N GLY A 65 -3.20 -18.62 7.58
CA GLY A 65 -2.04 -18.18 8.33
C GLY A 65 -0.80 -17.89 7.46
N GLY A 66 0.09 -17.09 8.02
CA GLY A 66 1.22 -16.52 7.29
C GLY A 66 0.80 -15.44 6.30
N LEU A 67 1.68 -15.15 5.36
CA LEU A 67 1.55 -14.06 4.39
C LEU A 67 1.69 -14.57 2.96
N VAL A 68 1.00 -13.92 2.04
CA VAL A 68 1.40 -13.87 0.64
C VAL A 68 2.22 -12.60 0.44
N CYS A 69 3.36 -12.69 -0.23
CA CYS A 69 4.30 -11.60 -0.40
C CYS A 69 4.62 -11.41 -1.88
N ALA A 70 4.76 -10.16 -2.28
CA ALA A 70 5.36 -9.75 -3.54
C ALA A 70 6.75 -9.18 -3.26
N PHE A 71 7.77 -10.00 -3.46
CA PHE A 71 9.17 -9.59 -3.40
C PHE A 71 9.63 -9.03 -4.74
N GLU A 72 10.79 -8.37 -4.79
CA GLU A 72 11.35 -7.86 -6.04
C GLU A 72 11.44 -8.92 -7.14
N SER A 73 11.76 -10.17 -6.79
CA SER A 73 11.90 -11.25 -7.78
C SER A 73 10.61 -12.02 -8.09
N GLY A 74 9.55 -11.88 -7.29
CA GLY A 74 8.32 -12.63 -7.51
C GLY A 74 7.38 -12.75 -6.32
N LEU A 75 6.38 -13.62 -6.49
CA LEU A 75 5.33 -13.91 -5.53
C LEU A 75 5.69 -15.15 -4.71
N SER A 76 5.45 -15.11 -3.40
CA SER A 76 5.73 -16.21 -2.49
C SER A 76 4.73 -16.29 -1.33
N PHE A 77 4.76 -17.40 -0.61
CA PHE A 77 4.30 -17.45 0.77
C PHE A 77 5.43 -17.15 1.74
N PHE A 78 5.07 -16.60 2.89
CA PHE A 78 5.97 -16.40 4.02
C PHE A 78 5.31 -16.89 5.31
N ASP A 79 6.05 -17.69 6.08
CA ASP A 79 5.68 -18.13 7.42
C ASP A 79 6.48 -17.35 8.48
N PRO A 80 5.84 -16.46 9.26
CA PRO A 80 6.50 -15.65 10.28
C PRO A 80 7.13 -16.45 11.44
N GLU A 81 6.66 -17.67 11.69
CA GLU A 81 7.14 -18.50 12.81
C GLU A 81 8.39 -19.28 12.42
N THR A 82 8.44 -19.79 11.20
CA THR A 82 9.59 -20.56 10.71
C THR A 82 10.59 -19.72 9.91
N GLY A 83 10.18 -18.54 9.44
CA GLY A 83 10.95 -17.71 8.51
C GLY A 83 10.99 -18.26 7.09
N LYS A 84 10.20 -19.30 6.77
CA LYS A 84 10.23 -19.96 5.46
C LYS A 84 9.59 -19.09 4.38
N ILE A 85 10.28 -18.98 3.24
CA ILE A 85 9.77 -18.36 2.01
C ILE A 85 9.54 -19.47 0.97
N ASP A 86 8.29 -19.66 0.54
CA ASP A 86 7.90 -20.64 -0.49
C ASP A 86 7.47 -19.93 -1.77
N TRP A 87 8.31 -19.99 -2.81
CA TRP A 87 8.06 -19.29 -4.08
C TRP A 87 6.87 -19.88 -4.85
N ILE A 88 6.02 -19.00 -5.37
CA ILE A 88 4.85 -19.34 -6.19
C ILE A 88 5.15 -19.08 -7.65
N ALA A 89 5.54 -17.85 -8.00
CA ALA A 89 5.73 -17.43 -9.39
C ALA A 89 6.68 -16.22 -9.51
N ARG A 90 7.31 -16.08 -10.68
CA ARG A 90 8.19 -14.95 -11.02
C ARG A 90 7.84 -14.40 -12.40
N PRO A 91 6.69 -13.71 -12.55
CA PRO A 91 6.15 -13.37 -13.87
C PRO A 91 7.05 -12.43 -14.68
N GLU A 92 7.86 -11.61 -14.01
CA GLU A 92 8.77 -10.64 -14.64
C GLU A 92 10.25 -11.02 -14.53
N ALA A 93 10.59 -12.30 -14.32
CA ALA A 93 12.00 -12.74 -14.23
C ALA A 93 12.87 -12.38 -15.46
N HIS A 94 12.25 -12.00 -16.57
CA HIS A 94 12.90 -11.56 -17.81
C HIS A 94 13.13 -10.04 -17.89
N ILE A 95 12.65 -9.27 -16.91
CA ILE A 95 12.75 -7.81 -16.82
C ILE A 95 13.48 -7.46 -15.50
N PRO A 96 14.82 -7.56 -15.46
CA PRO A 96 15.57 -7.42 -14.20
C PRO A 96 15.58 -5.99 -13.63
N THR A 97 15.08 -5.01 -14.40
CA THR A 97 14.89 -3.63 -13.96
C THR A 97 13.56 -3.42 -13.26
N ASN A 98 12.65 -4.39 -13.29
CA ASN A 98 11.39 -4.29 -12.57
C ASN A 98 11.48 -4.94 -11.19
N ARG A 99 10.63 -4.44 -10.28
CA ARG A 99 10.31 -5.09 -8.99
C ARG A 99 8.84 -4.94 -8.68
N PHE A 100 8.30 -5.79 -7.82
CA PHE A 100 7.00 -5.51 -7.20
C PHE A 100 7.04 -4.26 -6.32
N ASN A 101 5.93 -3.53 -6.31
CA ASN A 101 5.68 -2.34 -5.50
C ASN A 101 4.43 -2.56 -4.64
N ASP A 102 3.40 -1.73 -4.77
CA ASP A 102 2.15 -1.83 -3.99
C ASP A 102 1.34 -3.09 -4.34
N GLY A 103 0.52 -3.52 -3.37
CA GLY A 103 -0.32 -4.70 -3.48
C GLY A 103 -1.30 -4.83 -2.33
N LYS A 104 -2.50 -5.36 -2.64
CA LYS A 104 -3.62 -5.50 -1.71
C LYS A 104 -4.54 -6.66 -2.11
N CYS A 105 -5.31 -7.16 -1.15
CA CYS A 105 -6.32 -8.19 -1.43
C CYS A 105 -7.68 -7.57 -1.80
N ASP A 106 -8.32 -8.13 -2.81
CA ASP A 106 -9.73 -7.83 -3.05
C ASP A 106 -10.65 -8.62 -2.11
N ARG A 107 -11.95 -8.30 -2.12
CA ARG A 107 -12.94 -8.93 -1.22
C ARG A 107 -13.27 -10.40 -1.58
N LYS A 108 -12.69 -10.97 -2.65
CA LYS A 108 -12.72 -12.42 -2.94
C LYS A 108 -11.44 -13.12 -2.47
N GLY A 109 -10.56 -12.41 -1.78
CA GLY A 109 -9.30 -12.95 -1.29
C GLY A 109 -8.32 -13.25 -2.41
N ARG A 110 -8.36 -12.49 -3.53
CA ARG A 110 -7.31 -12.52 -4.56
C ARG A 110 -6.27 -11.48 -4.21
N PHE A 111 -4.98 -11.81 -4.34
CA PHE A 111 -3.91 -10.86 -4.07
C PHE A 111 -3.52 -10.14 -5.36
N TRP A 112 -3.66 -8.82 -5.37
CA TRP A 112 -3.28 -7.97 -6.48
C TRP A 112 -1.99 -7.28 -6.13
N ALA A 113 -1.02 -7.31 -7.03
CA ALA A 113 0.27 -6.66 -6.83
C ALA A 113 0.76 -6.15 -8.17
N GLY A 114 1.14 -4.88 -8.21
CA GLY A 114 1.76 -4.30 -9.39
C GLY A 114 3.25 -4.18 -9.25
N THR A 115 3.92 -4.16 -10.40
CA THR A 115 5.35 -3.94 -10.51
C THR A 115 5.65 -2.48 -10.82
N MET A 116 6.93 -2.13 -10.83
CA MET A 116 7.42 -0.83 -11.26
C MET A 116 8.78 -0.97 -11.94
N ASP A 117 9.14 -0.03 -12.82
CA ASP A 117 10.52 0.15 -13.26
C ASP A 117 11.33 0.75 -12.10
N ASP A 118 12.31 0.01 -11.61
CA ASP A 118 13.16 0.40 -10.48
C ASP A 118 14.12 1.55 -10.86
N ASN A 119 14.25 1.87 -12.15
CA ASN A 119 14.96 3.07 -12.61
C ASN A 119 14.08 4.32 -12.69
N LEU A 120 12.77 4.18 -12.46
CA LEU A 120 11.77 5.26 -12.45
C LEU A 120 11.66 6.00 -13.80
N LYS A 121 11.78 5.29 -14.92
CA LYS A 121 11.85 5.88 -16.28
C LYS A 121 10.88 5.26 -17.24
N ASP A 122 10.89 3.93 -17.32
CA ASP A 122 10.22 3.21 -18.39
C ASP A 122 8.87 2.68 -17.92
N HIS A 123 7.90 2.64 -18.84
CA HIS A 123 6.59 2.03 -18.59
C HIS A 123 6.66 0.52 -18.87
N SER A 124 7.59 -0.17 -18.21
CA SER A 124 7.86 -1.61 -18.40
C SER A 124 7.10 -2.51 -17.43
N ALA A 125 6.38 -1.95 -16.46
CA ALA A 125 5.71 -2.67 -15.41
C ALA A 125 4.27 -3.06 -15.74
N SER A 126 3.71 -3.90 -14.88
CA SER A 126 2.42 -4.54 -15.06
C SER A 126 1.66 -4.68 -13.73
N LEU A 127 0.34 -4.80 -13.81
CA LEU A 127 -0.52 -5.16 -12.70
C LEU A 127 -0.85 -6.66 -12.78
N TYR A 128 -0.63 -7.39 -11.68
CA TYR A 128 -0.91 -8.82 -11.58
C TYR A 128 -1.96 -9.11 -10.51
N ARG A 129 -2.66 -10.23 -10.71
CA ARG A 129 -3.54 -10.86 -9.75
C ARG A 129 -3.14 -12.31 -9.55
N LEU A 130 -2.95 -12.70 -8.30
CA LEU A 130 -2.81 -14.07 -7.83
C LEU A 130 -4.16 -14.54 -7.28
N ASP A 131 -4.71 -15.58 -7.90
CA ASP A 131 -5.95 -16.22 -7.46
C ASP A 131 -5.71 -17.22 -6.32
N PRO A 132 -6.74 -17.60 -5.53
CA PRO A 132 -6.61 -18.60 -4.45
C PRO A 132 -6.11 -19.98 -4.89
N ASP A 133 -6.27 -20.31 -6.17
CA ASP A 133 -5.72 -21.53 -6.80
C ASP A 133 -4.27 -21.37 -7.29
N LEU A 134 -3.63 -20.24 -6.95
CA LEU A 134 -2.27 -19.83 -7.29
C LEU A 134 -2.04 -19.49 -8.76
N LYS A 135 -3.12 -19.33 -9.55
CA LYS A 135 -2.99 -18.81 -10.90
C LYS A 135 -2.60 -17.33 -10.87
N VAL A 136 -1.57 -16.98 -11.64
CA VAL A 136 -1.16 -15.59 -11.86
C VAL A 136 -1.72 -15.09 -13.19
N THR A 137 -2.42 -13.96 -13.15
CA THR A 137 -3.01 -13.29 -14.31
C THR A 137 -2.47 -11.88 -14.41
N ARG A 138 -1.92 -11.48 -15.57
CA ARG A 138 -1.61 -10.07 -15.86
C ARG A 138 -2.89 -9.36 -16.28
N LEU A 139 -3.14 -8.19 -15.71
CA LEU A 139 -4.37 -7.42 -15.89
C LEU A 139 -4.16 -6.15 -16.70
N GLU A 140 -3.04 -5.49 -16.48
CA GLU A 140 -2.62 -4.27 -17.18
C GLU A 140 -1.10 -4.29 -17.37
N ASP A 141 -0.61 -3.61 -18.39
CA ASP A 141 0.80 -3.38 -18.68
C ASP A 141 1.00 -1.92 -19.11
N GLY A 142 2.26 -1.52 -19.33
CA GLY A 142 2.56 -0.13 -19.66
C GLY A 142 2.51 0.80 -18.45
N ILE A 143 2.83 0.27 -17.26
CA ILE A 143 2.88 1.02 -16.00
C ILE A 143 4.33 1.43 -15.73
N CYS A 144 4.56 2.61 -15.14
CA CYS A 144 5.87 3.01 -14.62
C CYS A 144 6.01 2.66 -13.13
N ILE A 145 5.09 3.14 -12.27
CA ILE A 145 5.10 2.90 -10.82
C ILE A 145 3.67 2.58 -10.34
N SER A 146 3.38 1.30 -10.15
CA SER A 146 2.08 0.83 -9.64
C SER A 146 1.82 1.26 -8.19
N ASN A 147 0.68 1.90 -7.94
CA ASN A 147 0.24 2.35 -6.62
C ASN A 147 -1.29 2.43 -6.47
N SER A 148 -1.74 2.77 -5.26
CA SER A 148 -3.15 3.07 -4.93
C SER A 148 -4.16 1.97 -5.28
N LEU A 149 -3.90 0.71 -4.93
CA LEU A 149 -4.84 -0.39 -5.19
C LEU A 149 -6.00 -0.38 -4.18
N VAL A 150 -7.20 0.06 -4.59
CA VAL A 150 -8.37 0.14 -3.69
C VAL A 150 -9.67 -0.27 -4.41
N TRP A 151 -10.60 -0.92 -3.71
CA TRP A 151 -11.93 -1.25 -4.24
C TRP A 151 -13.04 -0.46 -3.56
N SER A 152 -14.00 0.05 -4.35
CA SER A 152 -15.23 0.64 -3.83
C SER A 152 -15.98 -0.35 -2.93
N LEU A 153 -16.75 0.17 -1.97
CA LEU A 153 -17.45 -0.66 -0.99
C LEU A 153 -18.45 -1.64 -1.62
N ASP A 154 -19.01 -1.30 -2.77
CA ASP A 154 -19.95 -2.13 -3.52
C ASP A 154 -19.29 -3.11 -4.51
N ASN A 155 -17.95 -3.16 -4.53
CA ASN A 155 -17.14 -4.00 -5.44
C ASN A 155 -17.44 -3.76 -6.93
N ARG A 156 -17.71 -2.52 -7.33
CA ARG A 156 -17.94 -2.18 -8.75
C ARG A 156 -16.82 -1.36 -9.36
N ILE A 157 -15.99 -0.73 -8.54
CA ILE A 157 -14.90 0.13 -8.99
C ILE A 157 -13.60 -0.35 -8.35
N PHE A 158 -12.57 -0.43 -9.18
CA PHE A 158 -11.18 -0.54 -8.76
C PHE A 158 -10.49 0.79 -9.02
N TYR A 159 -9.82 1.34 -8.02
CA TYR A 159 -8.99 2.53 -8.09
C TYR A 159 -7.52 2.11 -8.16
N PHE A 160 -6.74 2.85 -8.94
CA PHE A 160 -5.34 2.56 -9.22
C PHE A 160 -4.61 3.83 -9.65
N ALA A 161 -3.33 3.97 -9.30
CA ALA A 161 -2.47 5.03 -9.79
C ALA A 161 -1.21 4.44 -10.45
N ASP A 162 -0.84 5.03 -11.58
CA ASP A 162 0.54 5.00 -12.06
C ASP A 162 1.16 6.32 -11.60
N THR A 163 2.04 6.30 -10.59
CA THR A 163 2.44 7.52 -9.87
C THR A 163 2.93 8.66 -10.79
N PRO A 164 3.75 8.42 -11.84
CA PRO A 164 4.21 9.47 -12.75
C PRO A 164 3.14 10.07 -13.66
N ASP A 165 1.95 9.48 -13.74
CA ASP A 165 0.82 10.06 -14.50
C ASP A 165 0.16 11.24 -13.79
N ASP A 166 0.51 11.51 -12.53
CA ASP A 166 -0.15 12.51 -11.68
C ASP A 166 -1.68 12.32 -11.64
N ALA A 167 -2.11 11.06 -11.58
CA ALA A 167 -3.50 10.68 -11.66
C ALA A 167 -3.83 9.40 -10.88
N ILE A 168 -5.03 9.40 -10.30
CA ILE A 168 -5.72 8.20 -9.82
C ILE A 168 -6.81 7.89 -10.83
N TYR A 169 -6.82 6.66 -11.33
CA TYR A 169 -7.80 6.13 -12.27
C TYR A 169 -8.83 5.26 -11.56
N ALA A 170 -10.02 5.20 -12.16
CA ALA A 170 -11.06 4.23 -11.83
C ALA A 170 -11.28 3.28 -12.99
N TYR A 171 -11.61 2.03 -12.66
CA TYR A 171 -11.95 0.96 -13.60
C TYR A 171 -13.29 0.39 -13.19
N ASP A 172 -14.08 -0.05 -14.16
CA ASP A 172 -15.17 -0.97 -13.89
C ASP A 172 -14.57 -2.30 -13.46
N TYR A 173 -14.97 -2.78 -12.28
CA TYR A 173 -14.46 -4.00 -11.68
C TYR A 173 -15.55 -5.06 -11.64
N ASP A 174 -15.29 -6.20 -12.29
CA ASP A 174 -16.12 -7.39 -12.17
C ASP A 174 -15.65 -8.18 -10.94
N HIS A 175 -16.43 -8.09 -9.86
CA HIS A 175 -16.11 -8.78 -8.61
C HIS A 175 -16.00 -10.30 -8.75
N GLU A 176 -16.84 -10.92 -9.59
CA GLU A 176 -16.84 -12.37 -9.75
C GLU A 176 -15.66 -12.81 -10.61
N ALA A 177 -15.45 -12.18 -11.76
CA ALA A 177 -14.37 -12.53 -12.69
C ALA A 177 -12.99 -12.02 -12.23
N GLY A 178 -12.95 -10.96 -11.44
CA GLY A 178 -11.73 -10.28 -11.00
C GLY A 178 -11.03 -9.52 -12.11
N THR A 179 -11.79 -9.01 -13.06
CA THR A 179 -11.29 -8.29 -14.23
C THR A 179 -11.61 -6.82 -14.11
N ILE A 180 -10.81 -6.00 -14.78
CA ILE A 180 -10.97 -4.55 -14.85
C ILE A 180 -11.17 -4.11 -16.30
N ALA A 181 -11.96 -3.06 -16.51
CA ALA A 181 -12.21 -2.47 -17.82
C ALA A 181 -12.53 -0.97 -17.70
N ASN A 182 -12.65 -0.27 -18.83
CA ASN A 182 -13.14 1.11 -18.89
C ASN A 182 -12.39 2.09 -17.98
N ARG A 183 -11.05 2.06 -18.05
CA ARG A 183 -10.16 3.02 -17.37
C ARG A 183 -10.62 4.45 -17.64
N ARG A 184 -10.78 5.23 -16.58
CA ARG A 184 -11.15 6.65 -16.63
C ARG A 184 -10.44 7.40 -15.52
N LEU A 185 -10.18 8.68 -15.74
CA LEU A 185 -9.66 9.56 -14.69
C LEU A 185 -10.67 9.61 -13.54
N PHE A 186 -10.21 9.34 -12.32
CA PHE A 186 -10.98 9.55 -11.10
C PHE A 186 -10.58 10.87 -10.45
N ALA A 187 -9.29 11.05 -10.16
CA ALA A 187 -8.75 12.28 -9.60
C ALA A 187 -7.40 12.61 -10.25
N SER A 188 -7.14 13.90 -10.48
CA SER A 188 -5.82 14.36 -10.93
C SER A 188 -5.07 15.01 -9.78
N THR A 189 -3.78 14.69 -9.67
CA THR A 189 -2.80 15.37 -8.81
C THR A 189 -1.87 16.27 -9.62
N ALA A 190 -2.14 16.46 -10.91
CA ALA A 190 -1.38 17.41 -11.71
C ALA A 190 -1.55 18.83 -11.11
N ASP A 191 -0.46 19.58 -11.09
CA ASP A 191 -0.38 20.92 -10.49
C ASP A 191 -0.72 20.98 -8.98
N GLN A 192 -0.75 19.82 -8.32
CA GLN A 192 -0.97 19.70 -6.88
C GLN A 192 0.33 19.37 -6.14
N PRO A 193 0.45 19.70 -4.84
CA PRO A 193 1.57 19.24 -4.02
C PRO A 193 1.65 17.71 -3.95
N GLY A 194 2.72 17.15 -4.51
CA GLY A 194 3.04 15.73 -4.45
C GLY A 194 2.31 14.85 -5.48
N THR A 195 2.67 13.57 -5.49
CA THR A 195 2.17 12.56 -6.43
C THR A 195 1.42 11.44 -5.68
N PRO A 196 0.49 10.70 -6.32
CA PRO A 196 -0.31 9.71 -5.63
C PRO A 196 0.53 8.47 -5.32
N ASP A 197 0.47 8.03 -4.06
CA ASP A 197 1.18 6.85 -3.58
C ASP A 197 0.18 5.78 -3.08
N GLY A 198 0.36 5.19 -1.90
CA GLY A 198 -0.59 4.23 -1.33
C GLY A 198 -1.92 4.84 -0.87
N SER A 199 -2.99 4.04 -0.96
CA SER A 199 -4.37 4.48 -0.65
C SER A 199 -5.18 3.45 0.16
N THR A 200 -6.24 3.93 0.82
CA THR A 200 -7.27 3.12 1.47
C THR A 200 -8.67 3.71 1.26
N ILE A 201 -9.72 3.04 1.73
CA ILE A 201 -11.11 3.53 1.65
C ILE A 201 -11.75 3.54 3.05
N ASP A 202 -12.57 4.54 3.32
CA ASP A 202 -13.34 4.62 4.56
C ASP A 202 -14.74 3.99 4.44
N GLU A 203 -15.44 3.88 5.57
CA GLU A 203 -16.78 3.30 5.69
C GLU A 203 -17.86 4.06 4.90
N HIS A 204 -17.56 5.28 4.42
CA HIS A 204 -18.45 6.08 3.59
C HIS A 204 -18.11 5.99 2.09
N GLY A 205 -17.08 5.21 1.73
CA GLY A 205 -16.66 5.01 0.34
C GLY A 205 -15.76 6.12 -0.19
N TYR A 206 -15.17 6.93 0.67
CA TYR A 206 -14.21 7.96 0.27
C TYR A 206 -12.81 7.37 0.28
N LEU A 207 -12.05 7.67 -0.77
CA LEU A 207 -10.67 7.20 -0.92
C LEU A 207 -9.71 8.14 -0.20
N TRP A 208 -8.84 7.59 0.63
CA TRP A 208 -7.75 8.30 1.29
C TRP A 208 -6.44 7.96 0.59
N ASN A 209 -5.68 8.97 0.18
CA ASN A 209 -4.43 8.83 -0.56
C ASN A 209 -3.29 9.55 0.16
N ALA A 210 -2.15 8.87 0.32
CA ALA A 210 -0.89 9.49 0.67
C ALA A 210 -0.30 10.16 -0.57
N GLN A 211 0.15 11.41 -0.40
CA GLN A 211 0.78 12.16 -1.49
C GLN A 211 2.27 12.32 -1.23
N TRP A 212 3.05 11.53 -1.97
CA TRP A 212 4.50 11.54 -1.93
C TRP A 212 5.03 12.94 -2.27
N ASP A 213 5.99 13.44 -1.49
CA ASP A 213 6.49 14.82 -1.54
C ASP A 213 5.44 15.93 -1.33
N GLY A 214 4.20 15.58 -0.98
CA GLY A 214 3.06 16.49 -0.87
C GLY A 214 2.75 17.00 0.55
N TRP A 215 3.42 16.48 1.58
CA TRP A 215 3.18 16.85 2.99
C TRP A 215 1.74 16.63 3.47
N ARG A 216 1.02 15.68 2.89
CA ARG A 216 -0.42 15.55 3.14
C ARG A 216 -1.01 14.19 2.82
N LEU A 217 -2.17 13.95 3.41
CA LEU A 217 -3.17 13.00 2.92
C LEU A 217 -4.29 13.77 2.24
N VAL A 218 -4.86 13.20 1.20
CA VAL A 218 -6.05 13.73 0.54
C VAL A 218 -7.16 12.69 0.58
N ARG A 219 -8.35 13.12 1.01
CA ARG A 219 -9.58 12.33 0.95
C ARG A 219 -10.40 12.78 -0.25
N TYR A 220 -10.68 11.85 -1.15
CA TYR A 220 -11.48 12.05 -2.34
C TYR A 220 -12.89 11.49 -2.13
N ALA A 221 -13.89 12.27 -2.53
CA ALA A 221 -15.27 11.81 -2.63
C ALA A 221 -15.44 10.77 -3.74
N PRO A 222 -16.52 9.98 -3.76
CA PRO A 222 -16.77 8.97 -4.80
C PRO A 222 -16.83 9.50 -6.24
N ASP A 223 -16.96 10.81 -6.43
CA ASP A 223 -16.93 11.49 -7.73
C ASP A 223 -15.53 12.00 -8.13
N GLY A 224 -14.52 11.79 -7.28
CA GLY A 224 -13.13 12.21 -7.52
C GLY A 224 -12.80 13.62 -7.02
N SER A 225 -13.76 14.36 -6.49
CA SER A 225 -13.50 15.68 -5.91
C SER A 225 -12.78 15.57 -4.57
N ILE A 226 -11.93 16.57 -4.25
CA ILE A 226 -11.28 16.65 -2.93
C ILE A 226 -12.33 17.01 -1.88
N ASP A 227 -12.56 16.09 -0.93
CA ASP A 227 -13.39 16.32 0.25
C ASP A 227 -12.60 16.96 1.38
N ARG A 228 -11.37 16.47 1.60
CA ARG A 228 -10.54 16.90 2.73
C ARG A 228 -9.06 16.76 2.43
N ILE A 229 -8.27 17.68 2.97
CA ILE A 229 -6.82 17.58 3.02
C ILE A 229 -6.40 17.54 4.49
N VAL A 230 -5.49 16.63 4.84
CA VAL A 230 -4.86 16.55 6.16
C VAL A 230 -3.38 16.79 5.97
N GLU A 231 -2.90 17.95 6.42
CA GLU A 231 -1.47 18.28 6.42
C GLU A 231 -0.71 17.37 7.40
N LEU A 232 0.47 16.94 6.99
CA LEU A 232 1.36 16.07 7.76
C LEU A 232 2.70 16.75 8.01
N PRO A 233 3.36 16.48 9.16
CA PRO A 233 4.67 17.03 9.50
C PRO A 233 5.84 16.29 8.81
N VAL A 234 5.56 15.60 7.71
CA VAL A 234 6.51 14.80 6.93
C VAL A 234 6.25 15.02 5.45
N GLN A 235 7.31 15.18 4.67
CA GLN A 235 7.23 15.44 3.24
C GLN A 235 6.71 14.23 2.46
N ARG A 236 7.13 13.02 2.86
CA ARG A 236 6.92 11.76 2.15
C ARG A 236 6.06 10.80 2.97
N PRO A 237 4.76 11.08 3.17
CA PRO A 237 3.83 10.01 3.48
C PRO A 237 3.73 9.10 2.26
N SER A 238 3.78 7.79 2.48
CA SER A 238 3.87 6.79 1.41
C SER A 238 2.58 5.99 1.28
N SER A 239 1.95 5.62 2.39
CA SER A 239 0.68 4.89 2.35
C SER A 239 -0.10 5.08 3.64
N CYS A 240 -1.37 4.67 3.64
CA CYS A 240 -2.23 4.78 4.81
C CYS A 240 -3.26 3.64 4.89
N MET A 241 -3.64 3.30 6.13
CA MET A 241 -4.59 2.23 6.40
C MET A 241 -5.31 2.47 7.72
N PHE A 242 -6.62 2.24 7.75
CA PHE A 242 -7.39 2.28 8.98
C PHE A 242 -7.16 1.05 9.84
N GLY A 243 -7.11 1.24 11.14
CA GLY A 243 -6.92 0.18 12.12
C GLY A 243 -7.33 0.59 13.53
N GLY A 244 -6.84 -0.16 14.52
CA GLY A 244 -7.36 -0.11 15.89
C GLY A 244 -8.62 -0.97 16.06
N PRO A 245 -9.06 -1.20 17.31
CA PRO A 245 -10.18 -2.11 17.62
C PRO A 245 -11.50 -1.75 16.95
N ASP A 246 -11.73 -0.48 16.64
CA ASP A 246 -12.94 0.05 16.00
C ASP A 246 -12.68 0.64 14.61
N LEU A 247 -11.48 0.40 14.05
CA LEU A 247 -11.03 0.94 12.75
C LEU A 247 -11.04 2.47 12.65
N ALA A 248 -11.00 3.20 13.77
CA ALA A 248 -11.04 4.66 13.80
C ALA A 248 -9.65 5.33 13.70
N THR A 249 -8.56 4.56 13.81
CA THR A 249 -7.20 5.10 13.71
C THR A 249 -6.70 4.99 12.28
N LEU A 250 -6.37 6.11 11.65
CA LEU A 250 -5.68 6.10 10.36
C LEU A 250 -4.16 6.03 10.61
N TYR A 251 -3.56 4.88 10.33
CA TYR A 251 -2.11 4.71 10.33
C TYR A 251 -1.51 5.19 9.02
N VAL A 252 -0.33 5.78 9.08
CA VAL A 252 0.39 6.34 7.93
C VAL A 252 1.85 5.90 7.97
N THR A 253 2.30 5.24 6.91
CA THR A 253 3.73 4.97 6.69
C THR A 253 4.38 6.18 6.01
N THR A 254 5.67 6.37 6.28
CA THR A 254 6.42 7.51 5.78
C THR A 254 7.83 7.07 5.41
N ALA A 255 8.56 7.91 4.65
CA ALA A 255 9.87 7.57 4.15
C ALA A 255 10.92 8.67 4.38
N ILE A 256 12.18 8.24 4.51
CA ILE A 256 13.38 9.10 4.40
C ILE A 256 14.16 8.87 3.09
N TRP A 257 13.53 8.19 2.14
CA TRP A 257 14.12 7.89 0.83
C TRP A 257 14.66 9.18 0.22
N ASP A 258 15.91 9.19 -0.22
CA ASP A 258 16.60 10.39 -0.74
C ASP A 258 16.45 11.71 0.07
N SER A 259 16.32 11.65 1.40
CA SER A 259 16.33 12.84 2.27
C SER A 259 17.75 13.20 2.71
N SER A 260 18.10 14.49 2.71
CA SER A 260 19.38 14.96 3.26
C SER A 260 19.34 15.05 4.79
N GLY A 261 20.51 15.11 5.44
CA GLY A 261 20.59 15.28 6.91
C GLY A 261 19.87 16.55 7.41
N ALA A 262 19.97 17.65 6.66
CA ALA A 262 19.30 18.90 7.01
C ALA A 262 17.77 18.83 6.84
N ASP A 263 17.26 17.99 5.93
CA ASP A 263 15.81 17.76 5.78
C ASP A 263 15.28 16.92 6.94
N LEU A 264 16.02 15.89 7.35
CA LEU A 264 15.65 15.02 8.47
C LEU A 264 15.62 15.75 9.81
N GLU A 265 16.52 16.72 10.02
CA GLU A 265 16.47 17.59 11.20
C GLU A 265 15.19 18.44 11.27
N ARG A 266 14.66 18.87 10.11
CA ARG A 266 13.40 19.62 10.02
C ARG A 266 12.16 18.72 10.09
N GLN A 267 12.33 17.43 9.82
CA GLN A 267 11.26 16.44 9.72
C GLN A 267 11.53 15.28 10.69
N PRO A 268 11.48 15.51 12.01
CA PRO A 268 11.86 14.50 13.00
C PRO A 268 10.97 13.23 12.98
N LEU A 269 9.82 13.30 12.31
CA LEU A 269 8.87 12.21 12.13
C LEU A 269 9.00 11.48 10.78
N ALA A 270 9.91 11.92 9.88
CA ALA A 270 10.10 11.27 8.59
C ALA A 270 10.68 9.86 8.78
N GLY A 271 10.11 8.89 8.06
CA GLY A 271 10.40 7.47 8.22
C GLY A 271 9.79 6.84 9.47
N SER A 272 8.91 7.53 10.21
CA SER A 272 8.18 6.93 11.33
C SER A 272 6.83 6.36 10.88
N LEU A 273 6.31 5.42 11.66
CA LEU A 273 4.90 5.03 11.62
C LEU A 273 4.08 6.04 12.42
N LEU A 274 3.09 6.66 11.79
CA LEU A 274 2.22 7.67 12.39
C LEU A 274 0.80 7.14 12.58
N ALA A 275 0.07 7.73 13.52
CA ALA A 275 -1.35 7.50 13.75
C ALA A 275 -2.11 8.82 13.88
N LEU A 276 -3.29 8.88 13.27
CA LEU A 276 -4.20 10.02 13.25
C LEU A 276 -5.63 9.57 13.58
N ASP A 277 -6.38 10.44 14.27
CA ASP A 277 -7.84 10.38 14.31
C ASP A 277 -8.39 11.38 13.28
N VAL A 278 -9.07 10.85 12.26
CA VAL A 278 -9.66 11.64 11.17
C VAL A 278 -11.18 11.74 11.27
N GLY A 279 -11.79 11.23 12.35
CA GLY A 279 -13.23 11.32 12.64
C GLY A 279 -14.13 10.43 11.77
N VAL A 280 -13.56 9.45 11.07
CA VAL A 280 -14.27 8.41 10.30
C VAL A 280 -13.56 7.08 10.49
N ARG A 281 -14.25 5.96 10.23
CA ARG A 281 -13.68 4.62 10.34
C ARG A 281 -13.35 4.03 8.99
N GLY A 282 -12.42 3.09 8.99
CA GLY A 282 -12.16 2.23 7.83
C GLY A 282 -13.10 1.03 7.75
N VAL A 283 -12.70 0.13 6.86
CA VAL A 283 -13.31 -1.20 6.70
C VAL A 283 -12.25 -2.28 6.89
N PRO A 284 -12.61 -3.49 7.33
CA PRO A 284 -11.67 -4.60 7.45
C PRO A 284 -10.99 -4.92 6.11
N GLU A 285 -9.68 -5.10 6.14
CA GLU A 285 -8.91 -5.56 4.98
C GLU A 285 -9.16 -7.07 4.74
N PRO A 286 -9.44 -7.50 3.51
CA PRO A 286 -9.53 -8.92 3.21
C PRO A 286 -8.19 -9.64 3.34
N ARG A 287 -8.25 -10.91 3.70
CA ARG A 287 -7.09 -11.82 3.65
C ARG A 287 -7.05 -12.55 2.32
N PHE A 288 -5.87 -12.98 1.90
CA PHE A 288 -5.70 -13.86 0.75
C PHE A 288 -6.30 -15.25 1.06
N ALA A 289 -7.15 -15.75 0.17
CA ALA A 289 -7.91 -16.99 0.38
C ALA A 289 -7.17 -18.27 -0.09
N GLY A 290 -5.98 -18.12 -0.72
CA GLY A 290 -5.13 -19.22 -1.19
C GLY A 290 -4.05 -19.67 -0.22
#